data_AF-S3HCZ5-F1
#
_entry.id   AF-S3HCZ5-F1
#
_cell.length_a   1.000
_cell.length_b   1.000
_cell.length_c   1.000
_cell.angle_alpha   90.00
_cell.angle_beta   90.00
_cell.angle_gamma   90.00
#
_symmetry.space_group_name_H-M   'P 1'
#
loop_
_entity.id
_entity.type
_entity.pdbx_description
1 polymer ?
#
loop_
_entity_poly.entity_id
_entity_poly.type
_entity_poly.pdbx_seq_one_letter_code
_entity_poly.pdbx_strand_id
1 'polypeptide(L)'
;MARTLGQLVGLIALFPMTALAAAIDPATVTCKEYNSASHQGMVDINAALYKVTRNDEKLGALSEYELGNTVDEACAAKPNLMVLDALH
;
A
#
# COMPACT_ATOMS: atom_id res chain seq x y z
N MET A 1 -23.61 -41.96 20.82
CA MET A 1 -22.87 -40.90 21.55
C MET A 1 -21.79 -40.38 20.63
N ALA A 2 -21.98 -39.17 20.10
CA ALA A 2 -21.08 -38.54 19.15
C ALA A 2 -20.05 -37.67 19.90
N ARG A 3 -18.75 -37.90 19.67
CA ARG A 3 -17.67 -36.98 20.01
C ARG A 3 -16.58 -37.11 18.95
N THR A 4 -16.74 -36.38 17.84
CA THR A 4 -15.66 -36.17 16.89
C THR A 4 -14.78 -35.04 17.40
N LEU A 5 -13.51 -35.39 17.62
CA LEU A 5 -12.41 -34.52 18.00
C LEU A 5 -12.23 -33.40 16.96
N GLY A 6 -12.08 -32.17 17.45
CA GLY A 6 -11.72 -31.02 16.64
C GLY A 6 -10.22 -30.90 16.41
N GLN A 7 -9.88 -29.83 15.68
CA GLN A 7 -8.55 -29.24 15.45
C GLN A 7 -7.67 -30.04 14.46
N LEU A 8 -7.03 -29.50 13.44
CA LEU A 8 -6.70 -28.13 13.04
C LEU A 8 -6.81 -28.05 11.51
N VAL A 9 -7.64 -27.14 10.99
CA VAL A 9 -7.47 -26.67 9.60
C VAL A 9 -6.51 -25.49 9.69
N GLY A 10 -5.22 -25.76 9.47
CA GLY A 10 -4.22 -24.70 9.30
C GLY A 10 -4.59 -23.86 8.09
N LEU A 11 -5.09 -22.65 8.33
CA LEU A 11 -5.20 -21.61 7.31
C LEU A 11 -3.77 -21.18 6.96
N ILE A 12 -3.17 -21.86 5.98
CA ILE A 12 -2.02 -21.32 5.27
C ILE A 12 -2.58 -20.14 4.48
N ALA A 13 -2.34 -18.92 4.97
CA ALA A 13 -2.54 -17.71 4.19
C ALA A 13 -1.57 -17.78 3.00
N LEU A 14 -2.07 -18.37 1.90
CA LEU A 14 -1.48 -18.23 0.57
C LEU A 14 -1.49 -16.74 0.25
N PHE A 15 -0.37 -16.07 0.48
CA PHE A 15 -0.10 -14.79 -0.15
C PHE A 15 -0.07 -15.04 -1.66
N PRO A 16 -1.03 -14.53 -2.44
CA PRO A 16 -0.99 -14.71 -3.87
C PRO A 16 0.17 -13.87 -4.40
N MET A 17 1.27 -14.51 -4.79
CA MET A 17 2.30 -13.93 -5.67
C MET A 17 1.74 -13.80 -7.10
N THR A 18 0.59 -13.15 -7.24
CA THR A 18 0.01 -12.79 -8.53
C THR A 18 -0.14 -11.29 -8.54
N ALA A 19 0.96 -10.60 -8.86
CA ALA A 19 0.89 -9.27 -9.43
C ALA A 19 0.29 -9.39 -10.84
N LEU A 20 -0.98 -9.79 -10.93
CA LEU A 20 -1.82 -9.25 -11.98
C LEU A 20 -1.78 -7.73 -11.75
N ALA A 21 -1.57 -6.96 -12.81
CA ALA A 21 -1.73 -5.52 -12.81
C ALA A 21 -3.20 -5.15 -12.55
N ALA A 22 -3.70 -5.52 -11.38
CA ALA A 22 -4.89 -4.94 -10.78
C ALA A 22 -4.60 -3.44 -10.72
N ALA A 23 -5.54 -2.64 -11.21
CA ALA A 23 -5.45 -1.20 -11.07
C ALA A 23 -5.16 -0.88 -9.60
N ILE A 24 -4.04 -0.20 -9.35
CA ILE A 24 -3.70 0.24 -8.00
C ILE A 24 -4.79 1.23 -7.58
N ASP A 25 -5.53 0.88 -6.53
CA ASP A 25 -6.42 1.81 -5.86
C ASP A 25 -5.60 2.55 -4.78
N PRO A 26 -5.19 3.82 -5.02
CA PRO A 26 -4.35 4.55 -4.08
C PRO A 26 -5.03 4.78 -2.73
N ALA A 27 -6.36 4.66 -2.62
CA ALA A 27 -7.09 4.81 -1.38
C ALA A 27 -6.93 3.63 -0.41
N THR A 28 -6.46 2.47 -0.90
CA THR A 28 -6.33 1.25 -0.09
C THR A 28 -4.88 0.85 0.18
N VAL A 29 -3.91 1.50 -0.48
CA VAL A 29 -2.49 1.13 -0.35
C VAL A 29 -2.01 1.44 1.06
N THR A 30 -1.48 0.42 1.73
CA THR A 30 -0.80 0.57 3.03
C THR A 30 0.67 0.92 2.86
N CYS A 31 1.24 1.63 3.84
CA CYS A 31 2.68 1.87 3.89
C CYS A 31 3.49 0.57 3.95
N LYS A 32 2.93 -0.49 4.54
CA LYS A 32 3.54 -1.83 4.52
C LYS A 32 3.62 -2.41 3.11
N GLU A 33 2.55 -2.31 2.32
CA GLU A 33 2.52 -2.77 0.93
C GLU A 33 3.48 -1.96 0.08
N TYR A 34 3.48 -0.62 0.24
CA TYR A 34 4.43 0.27 -0.43
C TYR A 34 5.89 -0.11 -0.14
N ASN A 35 6.26 -0.23 1.14
CA ASN A 35 7.62 -0.57 1.56
C ASN A 35 8.07 -1.98 1.14
N SER A 36 7.11 -2.89 0.90
CA SER A 36 7.38 -4.26 0.46
C SER A 36 7.33 -4.42 -1.06
N ALA A 37 6.97 -3.37 -1.81
CA ALA A 37 6.85 -3.41 -3.26
C ALA A 37 8.23 -3.48 -3.93
N SER A 38 8.27 -3.99 -5.15
CA SER A 38 9.44 -3.83 -6.01
C SER A 38 9.62 -2.35 -6.36
N HIS A 39 10.81 -1.98 -6.87
CA HIS A 39 11.04 -0.61 -7.33
C HIS A 39 9.97 -0.14 -8.35
N GLN A 40 9.63 -1.00 -9.32
CA GLN A 40 8.56 -0.67 -10.26
C GLN A 40 7.19 -0.55 -9.58
N GLY A 41 6.89 -1.40 -8.60
CA GLY A 41 5.66 -1.30 -7.83
C GLY A 41 5.55 0.01 -7.04
N MET A 42 6.66 0.48 -6.45
CA MET A 42 6.71 1.80 -5.79
C MET A 42 6.46 2.93 -6.79
N VAL A 43 7.08 2.87 -7.98
CA VAL A 43 6.86 3.84 -9.06
C VAL A 43 5.39 3.86 -9.49
N ASP A 44 4.77 2.69 -9.68
CA ASP A 44 3.38 2.59 -10.10
C ASP A 44 2.41 3.12 -9.02
N ILE A 45 2.70 2.86 -7.74
CA ILE A 45 1.95 3.41 -6.60
C ILE A 45 2.09 4.94 -6.56
N ASN A 46 3.32 5.46 -6.68
CA ASN A 46 3.58 6.90 -6.65
C ASN A 46 2.88 7.63 -7.81
N ALA A 47 2.87 7.05 -9.00
CA ALA A 47 2.13 7.59 -10.15
C ALA A 47 0.60 7.60 -9.91
N ALA A 48 0.07 6.57 -9.23
CA ALA A 48 -1.35 6.52 -8.85
C ALA A 48 -1.71 7.56 -7.79
N LEU A 49 -0.88 7.69 -6.75
CA LEU A 49 -1.02 8.71 -5.70
C LEU A 49 -0.95 10.11 -6.28
N TYR A 50 0.03 10.37 -7.15
CA TYR A 50 0.21 11.66 -7.81
C TYR A 50 -1.07 12.10 -8.54
N LYS A 51 -1.75 11.20 -9.23
CA LYS A 51 -3.01 11.53 -9.93
C LYS A 51 -4.11 11.97 -8.97
N VAL A 52 -4.22 11.35 -7.79
CA VAL A 52 -5.31 11.64 -6.83
C VAL A 52 -5.00 12.81 -5.89
N THR A 53 -3.72 13.13 -5.67
CA THR A 53 -3.31 14.23 -4.79
C THR A 53 -3.14 15.57 -5.52
N ARG A 54 -3.31 15.63 -6.84
CA ARG A 54 -3.11 16.86 -7.65
C ARG A 54 -3.94 18.08 -7.24
N ASN A 55 -5.06 17.87 -6.56
CA ASN A 55 -5.92 18.95 -6.08
C ASN A 55 -5.79 19.19 -4.56
N ASP A 56 -4.90 18.46 -3.87
CA ASP A 56 -4.59 18.70 -2.46
C ASP A 56 -3.73 19.96 -2.33
N GLU A 57 -4.02 20.80 -1.32
CA GLU A 57 -3.35 22.10 -1.12
C GLU A 57 -1.83 21.97 -0.93
N LYS A 58 -1.38 20.90 -0.26
CA LYS A 58 0.03 20.67 0.04
C LYS A 58 0.66 19.73 -0.96
N LEU A 59 0.01 18.59 -1.21
CA LEU A 59 0.58 17.51 -2.01
C LEU A 59 0.47 17.80 -3.52
N GLY A 60 -0.54 18.57 -3.95
CA GLY A 60 -0.76 18.91 -5.36
C GLY A 60 0.29 19.85 -5.96
N ALA A 61 1.04 20.56 -5.11
CA ALA A 61 2.13 21.43 -5.52
C ALA A 61 3.45 20.68 -5.79
N LEU A 62 3.56 19.43 -5.34
CA LEU A 62 4.76 18.61 -5.49
C LEU A 62 4.86 18.08 -6.92
N SER A 63 6.09 17.90 -7.42
CA SER A 63 6.33 17.01 -8.55
C SER A 63 6.10 15.55 -8.14
N GLU A 64 5.93 14.65 -9.11
CA GLU A 64 5.78 13.21 -8.84
C GLU A 64 6.98 12.64 -8.06
N TYR A 65 8.18 13.11 -8.37
CA TYR A 65 9.40 12.72 -7.65
C TYR A 65 9.40 13.21 -6.19
N GLU A 66 9.04 14.47 -5.94
CA GLU A 66 8.95 15.02 -4.59
C GLU A 66 7.84 14.35 -3.78
N LEU A 67 6.72 14.01 -4.41
CA LEU A 67 5.66 13.23 -3.78
C LEU A 67 6.18 11.84 -3.39
N GLY A 68 6.92 11.16 -4.27
CA GLY A 68 7.53 9.87 -3.97
C GLY A 68 8.45 9.92 -2.74
N ASN A 69 9.32 10.92 -2.66
CA ASN A 69 10.17 11.13 -1.47
C ASN A 69 9.33 11.39 -0.21
N THR A 70 8.25 12.17 -0.32
CA THR A 70 7.34 12.45 0.80
C THR A 70 6.63 11.17 1.26
N VAL A 71 6.23 10.30 0.33
CA VAL A 71 5.65 8.98 0.61
C VAL A 71 6.66 8.09 1.33
N ASP A 72 7.91 8.03 0.86
CA ASP A 72 8.98 7.27 1.50
C ASP A 72 9.17 7.69 2.96
N GLU A 73 9.29 8.99 3.22
CA GLU A 73 9.45 9.54 4.57
C GLU A 73 8.24 9.27 5.47
N ALA A 74 7.03 9.50 4.95
CA ALA A 74 5.79 9.27 5.69
C ALA A 74 5.61 7.79 6.04
N CYS A 75 5.88 6.88 5.10
CA CYS A 75 5.74 5.45 5.30
C CYS A 75 6.87 4.82 6.13
N ALA A 76 8.05 5.43 6.17
CA ALA A 76 9.08 5.08 7.14
C ALA A 76 8.64 5.45 8.58
N ALA A 77 7.99 6.61 8.76
CA ALA A 77 7.54 7.09 10.06
C ALA A 77 6.26 6.41 10.56
N LYS A 78 5.33 6.07 9.66
CA LYS A 78 3.99 5.55 9.99
C LYS A 78 3.72 4.21 9.25
N PRO A 79 4.50 3.14 9.50
CA PRO A 79 4.50 1.93 8.66
C PRO A 79 3.20 1.13 8.66
N ASN A 80 2.31 1.37 9.63
CA ASN A 80 1.05 0.65 9.80
C ASN A 80 -0.18 1.39 9.25
N LEU A 81 -0.01 2.59 8.68
CA LEU A 81 -1.11 3.37 8.12
C LEU A 81 -1.30 3.11 6.62
N MET A 82 -2.43 3.57 6.10
CA MET A 82 -2.60 3.79 4.66
C MET A 82 -1.68 4.92 4.21
N VAL A 83 -1.21 4.88 2.96
CA VAL A 83 -0.25 5.87 2.45
C VAL A 83 -0.84 7.28 2.51
N LEU A 84 -2.10 7.46 2.10
CA LEU A 84 -2.76 8.77 2.17
C LEU A 84 -2.91 9.27 3.61
N ASP A 85 -3.30 8.41 4.56
CA ASP A 85 -3.37 8.77 5.98
C ASP A 85 -1.99 9.11 6.56
N ALA A 86 -0.92 8.52 6.03
CA ALA A 86 0.44 8.82 6.47
C ALA A 86 0.91 10.21 5.99
N LEU A 87 0.42 10.68 4.84
CA LEU A 87 0.75 11.97 4.24
C LEU A 87 0.02 13.17 4.87
N HIS A 88 -1.07 12.91 5.61
CA HIS A 88 -1.81 13.91 6.38
C HIS A 88 -1.39 13.95 7.86
#